data_AF-A0A0G1ATB6-F1
#
_entry.id   AF-A0A0G1ATB6-F1
#
_cell.length_a   1.000
_cell.length_b   1.000
_cell.length_c   1.000
_cell.angle_alpha   90.00
_cell.angle_beta   90.00
_cell.angle_gamma   90.00
#
_symmetry.space_group_name_H-M   'P 1'
#
loop_
_entity.id
_entity.type
_entity.pdbx_description
1 polymer ?
#
loop_
_entity_poly.entity_id
_entity_poly.type
_entity_poly.pdbx_seq_one_letter_code
_entity_poly.pdbx_strand_id
1 'polypeptide(L)'
;MSLLILTTLFLLFASAVASLVLKAKNGWFFVLSTFIISVSIATFILTGLGIFNAMTAGNYFLAVLFLLILSIVWMFWRKKEIFEAANDLKNYIKGLGPIRVSIAVLLLAILLFWGARLAATPIWDYDSIAYHLPFTANFIQEESAREIYFSALSGPIGYYPSGFEILAAHFLIFFKADSLLNALNLIFAALTFLAFFLIGRELKAAKFVSLAAALAFASMPLFLSQIGTLKIDIFFTLVFGALILFLIRYVKENKFADALMFGLCSGLMLGSRYLAVPYLTLPWVVFLISPLLCKRRV
;
A
#
# COMPACT_ATOMS: atom_id res chain seq x y z
N MET A 1 -5.21 -21.18 1.45
CA MET A 1 -4.32 -20.64 0.39
C MET A 1 -5.07 -20.17 -0.86
N SER A 2 -5.90 -21.01 -1.51
CA SER A 2 -6.65 -20.62 -2.73
C SER A 2 -7.52 -19.37 -2.54
N LEU A 3 -8.25 -19.29 -1.42
CA LEU A 3 -9.16 -18.17 -1.15
C LEU A 3 -8.42 -16.82 -0.98
N LEU A 4 -7.25 -16.81 -0.31
CA LEU A 4 -6.43 -15.60 -0.21
C LEU A 4 -5.99 -15.12 -1.59
N ILE A 5 -5.46 -16.04 -2.42
CA ILE A 5 -4.95 -15.69 -3.74
C ILE A 5 -6.08 -15.08 -4.56
N LEU A 6 -7.25 -15.71 -4.57
CA LEU A 6 -8.43 -15.18 -5.26
C LEU A 6 -8.84 -13.81 -4.70
N THR A 7 -8.96 -13.66 -3.38
CA THR A 7 -9.32 -12.39 -2.73
C THR A 7 -8.34 -11.29 -3.09
N THR A 8 -7.04 -11.57 -3.05
CA THR A 8 -5.98 -10.61 -3.37
C THR A 8 -6.02 -10.23 -4.85
N LEU A 9 -6.21 -11.20 -5.75
CA LEU A 9 -6.34 -10.93 -7.19
C LEU A 9 -7.59 -10.11 -7.51
N PHE A 10 -8.72 -10.40 -6.87
CA PHE A 10 -9.98 -9.66 -7.05
C PHE A 10 -9.86 -8.22 -6.56
N LEU A 11 -9.25 -8.03 -5.39
CA LEU A 11 -8.99 -6.72 -4.82
C LEU A 11 -8.02 -5.90 -5.69
N LEU A 12 -6.92 -6.51 -6.16
CA LEU A 12 -5.97 -5.88 -7.07
C LEU A 12 -6.64 -5.52 -8.41
N PHE A 13 -7.52 -6.38 -8.92
CA PHE A 13 -8.26 -6.10 -10.15
C PHE A 13 -9.21 -4.90 -9.97
N ALA A 14 -10.03 -4.88 -8.91
CA ALA A 14 -10.92 -3.77 -8.62
C ALA A 14 -10.14 -2.44 -8.46
N SER A 15 -9.01 -2.50 -7.77
CA SER A 15 -8.13 -1.35 -7.55
C SER A 15 -7.41 -0.87 -8.81
N ALA A 16 -7.07 -1.80 -9.71
CA ALA A 16 -6.53 -1.51 -11.03
C ALA A 16 -7.58 -0.77 -11.87
N VAL A 17 -8.81 -1.27 -11.91
CA VAL A 17 -9.92 -0.62 -12.62
C VAL A 17 -10.17 0.79 -12.07
N ALA A 18 -10.17 0.97 -10.75
CA ALA A 18 -10.26 2.28 -10.12
C ALA A 18 -9.09 3.22 -10.51
N SER A 19 -7.85 2.71 -10.48
CA SER A 19 -6.65 3.47 -10.89
C SER A 19 -6.69 3.93 -12.34
N LEU A 20 -7.21 3.10 -13.24
CA LEU A 20 -7.37 3.47 -14.65
C LEU A 20 -8.31 4.65 -14.83
N VAL A 21 -9.40 4.71 -14.06
CA VAL A 21 -10.35 5.82 -14.13
C VAL A 21 -9.83 7.09 -13.47
N LEU A 22 -8.97 6.97 -12.47
CA LEU A 22 -8.19 8.09 -11.97
C LEU A 22 -7.13 8.58 -12.99
N LYS A 23 -7.09 7.99 -14.19
CA LYS A 23 -6.18 8.35 -15.29
C LYS A 23 -4.71 8.26 -14.89
N ALA A 24 -4.36 7.33 -14.01
CA ALA A 24 -2.97 6.96 -13.76
C ALA A 24 -2.41 6.20 -14.98
N LYS A 25 -2.18 6.89 -16.10
CA LYS A 25 -1.77 6.28 -17.38
C LYS A 25 -0.28 5.90 -17.43
N ASN A 26 0.54 6.50 -16.57
CA ASN A 26 1.96 6.19 -16.50
C ASN A 26 2.18 4.90 -15.72
N GLY A 27 2.73 3.86 -16.35
CA GLY A 27 2.77 2.49 -15.81
C GLY A 27 3.21 2.34 -14.34
N TRP A 28 4.23 3.08 -13.90
CA TRP A 28 4.66 3.02 -12.50
C TRP A 28 3.73 3.73 -11.51
N PHE A 29 3.08 4.82 -11.93
CA PHE A 29 2.05 5.47 -11.13
C PHE A 29 0.83 4.59 -10.99
N PHE A 30 0.47 3.89 -12.07
CA PHE A 30 -0.61 2.90 -12.05
C PHE A 30 -0.36 1.80 -11.02
N VAL A 31 0.85 1.24 -10.97
CA VAL A 31 1.22 0.21 -9.98
C VAL A 31 1.07 0.76 -8.56
N LEU A 32 1.66 1.93 -8.28
CA LEU A 32 1.61 2.53 -6.95
C LEU A 32 0.17 2.92 -6.54
N SER A 33 -0.61 3.53 -7.43
CA SER A 33 -2.00 3.90 -7.14
C SER A 33 -2.87 2.67 -6.91
N THR A 34 -2.70 1.62 -7.73
CA THR A 34 -3.42 0.36 -7.58
C THR A 34 -3.16 -0.24 -6.22
N PHE A 35 -1.89 -0.24 -5.79
CA PHE A 35 -1.53 -0.73 -4.46
C PHE A 35 -2.17 0.11 -3.33
N ILE A 36 -2.07 1.44 -3.37
CA ILE A 36 -2.64 2.31 -2.34
C ILE A 36 -4.17 2.16 -2.26
N ILE A 37 -4.86 2.09 -3.40
CA ILE A 37 -6.31 1.86 -3.44
C ILE A 37 -6.64 0.48 -2.87
N SER A 38 -5.89 -0.55 -3.25
CA SER A 38 -6.06 -1.93 -2.76
C SER A 38 -5.96 -1.99 -1.24
N VAL A 39 -4.90 -1.42 -0.67
CA VAL A 39 -4.72 -1.36 0.79
C VAL A 39 -5.83 -0.54 1.45
N SER A 40 -6.20 0.61 0.88
CA SER A 40 -7.28 1.45 1.43
C SER A 40 -8.61 0.70 1.48
N ILE A 41 -8.95 -0.02 0.41
CA ILE A 41 -10.18 -0.84 0.34
C ILE A 41 -10.11 -2.00 1.33
N ALA A 42 -8.99 -2.74 1.39
CA ALA A 42 -8.83 -3.85 2.33
C ALA A 42 -9.01 -3.38 3.78
N THR A 43 -8.28 -2.33 4.18
CA THR A 43 -8.39 -1.75 5.52
C THR A 43 -9.81 -1.25 5.79
N PHE A 44 -10.45 -0.59 4.83
CA PHE A 44 -11.83 -0.11 4.98
C PHE A 44 -12.84 -1.25 5.19
N ILE A 45 -12.79 -2.29 4.35
CA ILE A 45 -13.70 -3.44 4.48
C ILE A 45 -13.46 -4.17 5.78
N LEU A 46 -12.21 -4.50 6.11
CA LEU A 46 -11.89 -5.23 7.34
C LEU A 46 -12.27 -4.44 8.58
N THR A 47 -12.01 -3.12 8.61
CA THR A 47 -12.48 -2.25 9.70
C THR A 47 -14.01 -2.28 9.79
N GLY A 48 -14.71 -2.14 8.66
CA GLY A 48 -16.17 -2.19 8.62
C GLY A 48 -16.73 -3.52 9.15
N LEU A 49 -16.20 -4.65 8.68
CA LEU A 49 -16.58 -5.98 9.16
C LEU A 49 -16.27 -6.15 10.65
N GLY A 50 -15.11 -5.67 11.11
CA GLY A 50 -14.72 -5.72 12.51
C GLY A 50 -15.61 -4.87 13.42
N ILE A 51 -16.19 -3.77 12.92
CA ILE A 51 -17.18 -2.97 13.66
C ILE A 51 -18.49 -3.75 13.87
N PHE A 52 -18.78 -4.78 13.06
CA PHE A 52 -19.99 -5.58 13.16
C PHE A 52 -19.76 -7.01 13.68
N ASN A 53 -18.58 -7.30 14.24
CA ASN A 53 -18.17 -8.67 14.63
C ASN A 53 -18.36 -9.67 13.48
N ALA A 54 -17.99 -9.26 12.27
CA ALA A 54 -18.20 -10.00 11.04
C ALA A 54 -16.89 -10.22 10.28
N MET A 55 -15.72 -10.03 10.92
CA MET A 55 -14.39 -10.16 10.29
C MET A 55 -14.00 -11.63 10.08
N THR A 56 -14.79 -12.35 9.29
CA THR A 56 -14.52 -13.72 8.87
C THR A 56 -13.94 -13.77 7.46
N ALA A 57 -13.20 -14.84 7.14
CA ALA A 57 -12.67 -15.05 5.80
C ALA A 57 -13.79 -15.06 4.73
N GLY A 58 -14.96 -15.61 5.08
CA GLY A 58 -16.12 -15.68 4.19
C GLY A 58 -16.72 -14.31 3.90
N ASN A 59 -17.02 -13.53 4.94
CA ASN A 59 -17.60 -12.19 4.79
C ASN A 59 -16.65 -11.25 4.03
N TYR A 60 -15.36 -11.33 4.36
CA TYR A 60 -14.34 -10.55 3.67
C TYR A 60 -14.23 -10.92 2.18
N PHE A 61 -14.20 -12.23 1.86
CA PHE A 61 -14.23 -12.69 0.47
C PHE A 61 -15.47 -12.21 -0.28
N LEU A 62 -16.66 -12.30 0.32
CA LEU A 62 -17.91 -11.84 -0.29
C LEU A 62 -17.91 -10.33 -0.58
N ALA A 63 -17.39 -9.51 0.35
CA ALA A 63 -17.25 -8.07 0.16
C ALA A 63 -16.32 -7.75 -1.03
N VAL A 64 -15.18 -8.44 -1.13
CA VAL A 64 -14.24 -8.26 -2.24
C VAL A 64 -14.83 -8.78 -3.57
N LEU A 65 -15.56 -9.89 -3.55
CA LEU A 65 -16.26 -10.41 -4.73
C LEU A 65 -17.33 -9.42 -5.22
N PHE A 66 -18.07 -8.80 -4.31
CA PHE A 66 -19.04 -7.76 -4.65
C PHE A 66 -18.35 -6.57 -5.36
N LEU A 67 -17.20 -6.11 -4.85
CA LEU A 67 -16.41 -5.06 -5.50
C LEU A 67 -15.87 -5.47 -6.87
N LEU A 68 -15.47 -6.73 -7.04
CA LEU A 68 -15.08 -7.27 -8.35
C LEU A 68 -16.25 -7.17 -9.34
N ILE A 69 -17.45 -7.61 -8.94
CA ILE A 69 -18.64 -7.55 -9.80
C ILE A 69 -18.95 -6.11 -10.19
N LEU A 70 -18.95 -5.17 -9.23
CA LEU A 70 -19.14 -3.75 -9.51
C LEU A 70 -18.08 -3.21 -10.46
N SER A 71 -16.82 -3.59 -10.27
CA SER A 71 -15.72 -3.19 -11.15
C SER A 71 -15.93 -3.70 -12.57
N ILE A 72 -16.29 -4.98 -12.74
CA ILE A 72 -16.59 -5.59 -14.05
C ILE A 72 -17.77 -4.89 -14.73
N VAL A 73 -18.89 -4.69 -14.03
CA VAL A 73 -20.08 -3.98 -14.56
C VAL A 73 -19.68 -2.59 -15.03
N TRP A 74 -18.87 -1.89 -14.25
CA TRP A 74 -18.41 -0.57 -14.62
C TRP A 74 -17.44 -0.57 -15.80
N MET A 75 -16.58 -1.58 -15.91
CA MET A 75 -15.73 -1.75 -17.10
C MET A 75 -16.55 -1.90 -18.38
N PHE A 76 -17.70 -2.58 -18.32
CA PHE A 76 -18.60 -2.67 -19.48
C PHE A 76 -19.11 -1.30 -19.94
N TRP A 77 -19.19 -0.31 -19.05
CA TRP A 77 -19.63 1.05 -19.37
C TRP A 77 -18.46 1.95 -19.81
N ARG A 78 -17.21 1.61 -19.46
CA ARG A 78 -15.98 2.39 -19.73
C ARG A 78 -14.98 1.65 -20.62
N LYS A 79 -15.48 0.79 -21.52
CA LYS A 79 -14.64 -0.11 -22.34
C LYS A 79 -13.52 0.62 -23.09
N LYS A 80 -13.82 1.81 -23.63
CA LYS A 80 -12.87 2.57 -24.44
C LYS A 80 -11.68 3.05 -23.61
N GLU A 81 -11.93 3.68 -22.47
CA GLU A 81 -10.90 4.24 -21.60
C GLU A 81 -9.98 3.15 -21.03
N ILE A 82 -10.55 2.00 -20.67
CA ILE A 82 -9.81 0.85 -20.15
C ILE A 82 -8.93 0.24 -21.25
N PHE A 83 -9.46 0.07 -22.46
CA PHE A 83 -8.71 -0.52 -23.56
C PHE A 83 -7.52 0.36 -23.97
N GLU A 84 -7.72 1.68 -24.01
CA GLU A 84 -6.63 2.64 -24.23
C GLU A 84 -5.54 2.52 -23.17
N ALA A 85 -5.91 2.51 -21.89
CA ALA A 85 -4.91 2.43 -20.82
C ALA A 85 -4.20 1.07 -20.74
N ALA A 86 -4.90 -0.02 -21.04
CA ALA A 86 -4.28 -1.35 -21.15
C ALA A 86 -3.25 -1.39 -22.30
N ASN A 87 -3.54 -0.73 -23.43
CA ASN A 87 -2.59 -0.59 -24.53
C ASN A 87 -1.40 0.28 -24.15
N ASP A 88 -1.60 1.40 -23.44
CA ASP A 88 -0.52 2.25 -22.94
C ASP A 88 0.44 1.46 -22.04
N LEU A 89 -0.10 0.68 -21.10
CA LEU A 89 0.70 -0.18 -20.21
C LEU A 89 1.47 -1.25 -21.00
N LYS A 90 0.81 -1.90 -21.96
CA LYS A 90 1.43 -2.91 -22.84
C LYS A 90 2.58 -2.31 -23.66
N ASN A 91 2.38 -1.12 -24.21
CA ASN A 91 3.39 -0.40 -24.98
C ASN A 91 4.57 0.03 -24.10
N TYR A 92 4.29 0.47 -22.88
CA TYR A 92 5.31 0.79 -21.88
C TYR A 92 6.19 -0.42 -21.54
N ILE A 93 5.57 -1.57 -21.23
CA ILE A 93 6.29 -2.81 -20.92
C ILE A 93 7.13 -3.30 -22.11
N LYS A 94 6.63 -3.13 -23.34
CA LYS A 94 7.39 -3.42 -24.55
C LYS A 94 8.61 -2.49 -24.71
N GLY A 95 8.44 -1.21 -24.40
CA GLY A 95 9.50 -0.18 -24.50
C GLY A 95 10.68 -0.41 -23.54
N LEU A 96 10.55 -1.26 -22.53
CA LEU A 96 11.66 -1.62 -21.63
C LEU A 96 12.72 -2.53 -22.28
N GLY A 97 12.46 -3.08 -23.47
CA GLY A 97 13.45 -3.87 -24.23
C GLY A 97 14.00 -5.08 -23.46
N PRO A 98 15.25 -5.51 -23.70
CA PRO A 98 15.86 -6.64 -22.99
C PRO A 98 16.12 -6.38 -21.51
N ILE A 99 16.21 -5.11 -21.10
CA ILE A 99 16.40 -4.72 -19.68
C ILE A 99 15.26 -5.24 -18.79
N ARG A 100 14.05 -5.42 -19.35
CA ARG A 100 12.92 -5.99 -18.60
C ARG A 100 13.20 -7.40 -18.08
N VAL A 101 13.97 -8.20 -18.82
CA VAL A 101 14.33 -9.57 -18.40
C VAL A 101 15.32 -9.51 -17.26
N SER A 102 16.35 -8.67 -17.35
CA SER A 102 17.33 -8.46 -16.28
C SER A 102 16.66 -7.93 -14.99
N ILE A 103 15.74 -6.97 -15.11
CA ILE A 103 14.96 -6.48 -13.97
C ILE A 103 14.09 -7.60 -13.38
N ALA A 104 13.39 -8.36 -14.22
CA ALA A 104 12.54 -9.45 -13.76
C ALA A 104 13.35 -10.55 -13.05
N VAL A 105 14.51 -10.93 -13.59
CA VAL A 105 15.42 -11.90 -12.98
C VAL A 105 15.97 -11.39 -11.66
N LEU A 106 16.38 -10.12 -11.59
CA LEU A 106 16.87 -9.52 -10.34
C LEU A 106 15.78 -9.44 -9.28
N LEU A 107 14.57 -9.00 -9.65
CA LEU A 107 13.42 -8.98 -8.75
C LEU A 107 13.08 -10.39 -8.27
N LEU A 108 13.08 -11.37 -9.17
CA LEU A 108 12.85 -12.77 -8.81
C LEU A 108 13.93 -13.29 -7.87
N ALA A 109 15.21 -12.98 -8.11
CA ALA A 109 16.31 -13.37 -7.23
C ALA A 109 16.19 -12.74 -5.83
N ILE A 110 15.83 -11.46 -5.76
CA ILE A 110 15.57 -10.76 -4.49
C ILE A 110 14.38 -11.41 -3.77
N LEU A 111 13.28 -11.67 -4.48
CA LEU A 111 12.09 -12.32 -3.93
C LEU A 111 12.37 -13.75 -3.46
N LEU A 112 13.18 -14.52 -4.18
CA LEU A 112 13.56 -15.88 -3.79
C LEU A 112 14.53 -15.87 -2.61
N PHE A 113 15.53 -14.99 -2.61
CA PHE A 113 16.49 -14.85 -1.51
C PHE A 113 15.80 -14.44 -0.22
N TRP A 114 15.02 -13.36 -0.28
CA TRP A 114 14.25 -12.90 0.87
C TRP A 114 13.14 -13.87 1.21
N GLY A 115 12.42 -14.43 0.24
CA GLY A 115 11.38 -15.43 0.48
C GLY A 115 11.92 -16.65 1.22
N ALA A 116 13.07 -17.19 0.80
CA ALA A 116 13.73 -18.30 1.49
C ALA A 116 14.20 -17.89 2.89
N ARG A 117 14.77 -16.68 3.04
CA ARG A 117 15.22 -16.17 4.34
C ARG A 117 14.05 -16.00 5.31
N LEU A 118 12.97 -15.37 4.87
CA LEU A 118 11.77 -15.07 5.66
C LEU A 118 10.98 -16.34 6.01
N ALA A 119 10.97 -17.34 5.11
CA ALA A 119 10.41 -18.65 5.41
C ALA A 119 11.23 -19.42 6.46
N ALA A 120 12.55 -19.18 6.53
CA ALA A 120 13.45 -19.84 7.46
C ALA A 120 13.60 -19.11 8.81
N THR A 121 13.05 -17.89 8.96
CA THR A 121 13.15 -17.11 10.20
C THR A 121 11.78 -16.74 10.74
N PRO A 122 11.46 -17.09 12.00
CA PRO A 122 10.26 -16.57 12.64
C PRO A 122 10.35 -15.05 12.79
N ILE A 123 9.19 -14.40 12.96
CA ILE A 123 9.12 -13.03 13.49
C ILE A 123 9.84 -13.05 14.84
N TRP A 124 10.82 -12.16 15.03
CA TRP A 124 11.74 -12.23 16.17
C TRP A 124 11.87 -10.91 16.96
N ASP A 125 11.45 -9.78 16.39
CA ASP A 125 11.62 -8.50 17.06
C ASP A 125 10.53 -8.26 18.11
N TYR A 126 10.89 -7.49 19.14
CA TYR A 126 10.05 -7.25 20.31
C TYR A 126 8.68 -6.67 19.94
N ASP A 127 8.64 -5.59 19.17
CA ASP A 127 7.39 -4.88 18.84
C ASP A 127 6.41 -5.79 18.10
N SER A 128 6.93 -6.58 17.16
CA SER A 128 6.12 -7.52 16.38
C SER A 128 5.46 -8.59 17.25
N ILE A 129 6.20 -9.16 18.20
CA ILE A 129 5.71 -10.23 19.08
C ILE A 129 4.87 -9.67 20.23
N ALA A 130 5.24 -8.50 20.77
CA ALA A 130 4.62 -7.91 21.94
C ALA A 130 3.23 -7.33 21.66
N TYR A 131 2.98 -6.78 20.47
CA TYR A 131 1.68 -6.20 20.13
C TYR A 131 1.22 -6.31 18.68
N HIS A 132 2.06 -6.17 17.65
CA HIS A 132 1.54 -6.19 16.26
C HIS A 132 0.88 -7.53 15.90
N LEU A 133 1.53 -8.65 16.21
CA LEU A 133 1.01 -9.98 15.96
C LEU A 133 -0.18 -10.32 16.89
N PRO A 134 -0.10 -10.09 18.23
CA PRO A 134 -1.24 -10.29 19.12
C PRO A 134 -2.49 -9.46 18.74
N PHE A 135 -2.35 -8.19 18.37
CA PHE A 135 -3.48 -7.37 17.91
C PHE A 135 -4.13 -7.99 16.67
N THR A 136 -3.32 -8.36 15.69
CA THR A 136 -3.82 -8.96 14.45
C THR A 136 -4.52 -10.30 14.72
N ALA A 137 -3.95 -11.12 15.61
CA ALA A 137 -4.55 -12.39 16.02
C ALA A 137 -5.88 -12.18 16.76
N ASN A 138 -5.93 -11.20 17.67
CA ASN A 138 -7.14 -10.84 18.42
C ASN A 138 -8.27 -10.42 17.48
N PHE A 139 -7.99 -9.60 16.46
CA PHE A 139 -9.01 -9.17 15.50
C PHE A 139 -9.67 -10.34 14.76
N ILE A 140 -8.90 -11.39 14.48
CA ILE A 140 -9.40 -12.58 13.79
C ILE A 140 -10.12 -13.52 14.75
N GLN A 141 -9.63 -13.66 15.98
CA GLN A 141 -10.23 -14.54 17.00
C GLN A 141 -11.59 -14.01 17.47
N GLU A 142 -11.68 -12.70 17.71
CA GLU A 142 -12.91 -12.03 18.15
C GLU A 142 -13.81 -11.61 16.98
N GLU A 143 -13.35 -11.82 15.74
CA GLU A 143 -13.99 -11.35 14.50
C GLU A 143 -14.31 -9.83 14.52
N SER A 144 -13.61 -9.08 15.37
CA SER A 144 -13.92 -7.71 15.80
C SER A 144 -12.69 -6.82 15.74
N ALA A 145 -12.88 -5.57 15.35
CA ALA A 145 -11.85 -4.52 15.41
C ALA A 145 -12.12 -3.52 16.56
N ARG A 146 -13.12 -3.80 17.40
CA ARG A 146 -13.57 -2.88 18.47
C ARG A 146 -12.90 -3.16 19.80
N GLU A 147 -12.56 -4.42 20.05
CA GLU A 147 -12.00 -4.84 21.31
C GLU A 147 -10.60 -4.26 21.49
N ILE A 148 -10.41 -3.56 22.61
CA ILE A 148 -9.10 -3.06 23.00
C ILE A 148 -8.33 -4.24 23.57
N TYR A 149 -7.31 -4.68 22.83
CA TYR A 149 -6.43 -5.73 23.30
C TYR A 149 -5.37 -5.16 24.23
N PHE A 150 -5.40 -5.58 25.49
CA PHE A 150 -4.34 -5.30 26.45
C PHE A 150 -3.39 -6.50 26.50
N SER A 151 -2.28 -6.42 25.77
CA SER A 151 -1.20 -7.37 25.99
C SER A 151 -0.56 -7.12 27.35
N ALA A 152 -0.20 -8.19 28.07
CA ALA A 152 0.51 -8.11 29.34
C ALA A 152 1.86 -7.36 29.25
N LEU A 153 2.37 -7.18 28.02
CA LEU A 153 3.65 -6.52 27.73
C LEU A 153 3.46 -5.09 27.18
N SER A 154 2.23 -4.66 26.88
CA SER A 154 2.00 -3.52 25.98
C SER A 154 1.01 -2.47 26.51
N GLY A 155 0.40 -2.63 27.69
CA GLY A 155 -0.30 -1.57 28.42
C GLY A 155 -1.16 -0.61 27.54
N PRO A 156 -0.91 0.71 27.52
CA PRO A 156 -1.68 1.70 26.74
C PRO A 156 -1.61 1.56 25.21
N ILE A 157 -0.75 0.69 24.66
CA ILE A 157 -0.56 0.54 23.20
C ILE A 157 -1.85 0.04 22.53
N GLY A 158 -2.76 -0.61 23.27
CA GLY A 158 -4.08 -1.01 22.76
C GLY A 158 -4.95 0.15 22.25
N TYR A 159 -4.63 1.40 22.61
CA TYR A 159 -5.32 2.60 22.10
C TYR A 159 -4.69 3.18 20.83
N TYR A 160 -3.58 2.63 20.35
CA TYR A 160 -2.93 3.14 19.16
C TYR A 160 -3.74 2.78 17.90
N PRO A 161 -3.72 3.64 16.87
CA PRO A 161 -4.30 3.29 15.59
C PRO A 161 -3.72 1.96 15.09
N SER A 162 -4.60 1.01 14.74
CA SER A 162 -4.24 -0.37 14.42
C SER A 162 -4.51 -0.72 12.95
N GLY A 163 -4.50 0.28 12.07
CA GLY A 163 -4.85 0.12 10.65
C GLY A 163 -3.86 -0.75 9.87
N PHE A 164 -2.61 -0.82 10.31
CA PHE A 164 -1.61 -1.72 9.73
C PHE A 164 -1.84 -3.17 10.16
N GLU A 165 -2.22 -3.39 11.40
CA GLU A 165 -2.56 -4.69 11.96
C GLU A 165 -3.85 -5.21 11.34
N ILE A 166 -4.84 -4.34 11.11
CA ILE A 166 -6.02 -4.66 10.31
C ILE A 166 -5.63 -5.06 8.88
N LEU A 167 -4.66 -4.38 8.26
CA LEU A 167 -4.15 -4.81 6.95
C LEU A 167 -3.42 -6.16 7.04
N ALA A 168 -2.64 -6.41 8.09
CA ALA A 168 -2.00 -7.70 8.33
C ALA A 168 -3.02 -8.84 8.51
N ALA A 169 -4.21 -8.53 9.07
CA ALA A 169 -5.31 -9.48 9.21
C ALA A 169 -5.77 -10.05 7.86
N HIS A 170 -5.66 -9.28 6.76
CA HIS A 170 -5.91 -9.78 5.38
C HIS A 170 -5.16 -11.08 5.09
N PHE A 171 -3.94 -11.23 5.60
CA PHE A 171 -3.09 -12.40 5.33
C PHE A 171 -3.37 -13.52 6.33
N LEU A 172 -3.49 -13.19 7.62
CA LEU A 172 -3.69 -14.16 8.68
C LEU A 172 -5.07 -14.84 8.61
N ILE A 173 -6.13 -14.13 8.19
CA ILE A 173 -7.50 -14.66 8.17
C ILE A 173 -7.64 -15.91 7.28
N PHE A 174 -6.78 -16.07 6.28
CA PHE A 174 -6.80 -17.21 5.35
C PHE A 174 -5.73 -18.27 5.61
N PHE A 175 -4.58 -17.90 6.18
CA PHE A 175 -3.48 -18.83 6.40
C PHE A 175 -3.43 -19.41 7.81
N LYS A 176 -3.97 -18.70 8.81
CA LYS A 176 -3.81 -19.03 10.22
C LYS A 176 -2.34 -19.30 10.59
N ALA A 177 -1.41 -18.67 9.87
CA ALA A 177 0.03 -18.78 10.02
C ALA A 177 0.66 -17.41 9.74
N ASP A 178 1.70 -17.08 10.47
CA ASP A 178 2.40 -15.80 10.50
C ASP A 178 3.60 -15.73 9.54
N SER A 179 4.03 -16.86 8.99
CA SER A 179 5.22 -16.97 8.12
C SER A 179 5.21 -16.04 6.91
N LEU A 180 4.03 -15.69 6.39
CA LEU A 180 3.89 -14.77 5.24
C LEU A 180 3.80 -13.30 5.64
N LEU A 181 3.57 -12.98 6.91
CA LEU A 181 3.53 -11.60 7.38
C LEU A 181 4.91 -10.93 7.27
N ASN A 182 5.96 -11.71 7.45
CA ASN A 182 7.34 -11.31 7.22
C ASN A 182 7.60 -10.81 5.78
N ALA A 183 6.82 -11.25 4.80
CA ALA A 183 6.98 -10.83 3.41
C ALA A 183 6.30 -9.48 3.09
N LEU A 184 5.43 -8.96 3.97
CA LEU A 184 4.72 -7.70 3.74
C LEU A 184 5.68 -6.53 3.62
N ASN A 185 6.63 -6.46 4.55
CA ASN A 185 7.61 -5.40 4.57
C ASN A 185 8.58 -5.44 3.38
N LEU A 186 8.79 -6.61 2.75
CA LEU A 186 9.51 -6.69 1.48
C LEU A 186 8.73 -6.04 0.33
N ILE A 187 7.41 -6.29 0.24
CA ILE A 187 6.54 -5.65 -0.76
C ILE A 187 6.52 -4.14 -0.54
N PHE A 188 6.35 -3.71 0.72
CA PHE A 188 6.33 -2.29 1.05
C PHE A 188 7.68 -1.62 0.79
N ALA A 189 8.79 -2.33 1.00
CA ALA A 189 10.11 -1.82 0.70
C ALA A 189 10.31 -1.56 -0.80
N ALA A 190 9.90 -2.52 -1.65
CA ALA A 190 9.97 -2.36 -3.11
C ALA A 190 9.11 -1.18 -3.59
N LEU A 191 7.94 -0.99 -3.01
CA LEU A 191 7.05 0.13 -3.34
C LEU A 191 7.57 1.46 -2.78
N THR A 192 8.25 1.46 -1.63
CA THR A 192 8.90 2.66 -1.06
C THR A 192 9.98 3.14 -2.01
N PHE A 193 10.83 2.23 -2.48
CA PHE A 193 11.81 2.50 -3.53
C PHE A 193 11.15 3.12 -4.77
N LEU A 194 10.04 2.53 -5.24
CA LEU A 194 9.30 3.05 -6.39
C LEU A 194 8.77 4.47 -6.14
N ALA A 195 8.17 4.72 -4.98
CA ALA A 195 7.64 6.03 -4.62
C ALA A 195 8.74 7.11 -4.64
N PHE A 196 9.91 6.82 -4.04
CA PHE A 196 11.03 7.75 -4.00
C PHE A 196 11.64 8.01 -5.39
N PHE A 197 11.75 6.95 -6.20
CA PHE A 197 12.13 7.09 -7.61
C PHE A 197 11.16 8.03 -8.35
N LEU A 198 9.86 7.82 -8.19
CA LEU A 198 8.82 8.63 -8.83
C LEU A 198 8.81 10.08 -8.34
N ILE A 199 9.08 10.33 -7.05
CA ILE A 199 9.23 11.70 -6.53
C ILE A 199 10.36 12.41 -7.29
N GLY A 200 11.52 11.77 -7.44
CA GLY A 200 12.62 12.33 -8.22
C GLY A 200 12.23 12.61 -9.68
N ARG A 201 11.47 11.71 -10.31
CA ARG A 201 10.95 11.91 -11.67
C ARG A 201 10.01 13.10 -11.75
N GLU A 202 9.11 13.24 -10.78
CA GLU A 202 8.22 14.39 -10.69
C GLU A 202 9.01 15.68 -10.48
N LEU A 203 10.05 15.69 -9.65
CA LEU A 203 10.91 16.86 -9.47
C LEU A 203 11.82 17.17 -10.68
N LYS A 204 11.61 16.49 -11.83
CA LYS A 204 12.38 16.64 -13.07
C LYS A 204 13.87 16.30 -12.91
N ALA A 205 14.25 15.56 -11.87
CA ALA A 205 15.62 15.08 -11.73
C ALA A 205 15.97 14.11 -12.87
N ALA A 206 17.25 13.98 -13.22
CA ALA A 206 17.69 12.99 -14.19
C ALA A 206 17.36 11.56 -13.71
N LYS A 207 17.07 10.62 -14.63
CA LYS A 207 16.62 9.26 -14.28
C LYS A 207 17.61 8.55 -13.35
N PHE A 208 18.90 8.71 -13.65
CA PHE A 208 19.97 8.15 -12.84
C PHE A 208 20.02 8.75 -11.43
N VAL A 209 19.82 10.07 -11.29
CA VAL A 209 19.78 10.75 -9.98
C VAL A 209 18.59 10.26 -9.16
N SER A 210 17.40 10.13 -9.76
CA SER A 210 16.22 9.58 -9.08
C SER A 210 16.45 8.14 -8.63
N LEU A 211 17.11 7.33 -9.47
CA LEU A 211 17.45 5.95 -9.15
C LEU A 211 18.47 5.86 -8.01
N ALA A 212 19.53 6.66 -8.08
CA ALA A 212 20.57 6.71 -7.04
C ALA A 212 19.99 7.15 -5.69
N ALA A 213 19.12 8.15 -5.65
CA ALA A 213 18.46 8.59 -4.43
C ALA A 213 17.57 7.49 -3.82
N ALA A 214 16.76 6.80 -4.64
CA ALA A 214 15.93 5.70 -4.19
C ALA A 214 16.76 4.50 -3.69
N LEU A 215 17.85 4.16 -4.38
CA LEU A 215 18.78 3.10 -3.98
C LEU A 215 19.51 3.45 -2.68
N ALA A 216 19.98 4.68 -2.55
CA ALA A 216 20.66 5.15 -1.34
C ALA A 216 19.74 4.99 -0.12
N PHE A 217 18.48 5.42 -0.23
CA PHE A 217 17.48 5.20 0.82
C PHE A 217 17.24 3.71 1.10
N ALA A 218 16.97 2.91 0.06
CA ALA A 218 16.69 1.48 0.21
C ALA A 218 17.88 0.68 0.77
N SER A 219 19.11 1.19 0.61
CA SER A 219 20.34 0.59 1.15
C SER A 219 20.64 1.00 2.60
N MET A 220 19.86 1.91 3.20
CA MET A 220 20.08 2.33 4.58
C MET A 220 19.96 1.12 5.52
N PRO A 221 20.95 0.86 6.41
CA PRO A 221 20.92 -0.29 7.31
C PRO A 221 19.65 -0.38 8.16
N LEU A 222 19.15 0.77 8.61
CA LEU A 222 17.91 0.87 9.40
C LEU A 222 16.67 0.44 8.60
N PHE A 223 16.63 0.71 7.30
CA PHE A 223 15.53 0.31 6.44
C PHE A 223 15.59 -1.19 6.15
N LEU A 224 16.79 -1.71 5.85
CA LEU A 224 17.00 -3.13 5.58
C LEU A 224 16.73 -4.01 6.81
N SER A 225 17.06 -3.54 8.02
CA SER A 225 16.85 -4.30 9.25
C SER A 225 15.36 -4.53 9.58
N GLN A 226 14.46 -3.73 9.00
CA GLN A 226 13.02 -3.83 9.23
C GLN A 226 12.30 -4.75 8.24
N ILE A 227 12.93 -5.14 7.13
CA ILE A 227 12.27 -5.94 6.06
C ILE A 227 11.74 -7.28 6.61
N GLY A 228 12.46 -7.92 7.53
CA GLY A 228 12.09 -9.19 8.15
C GLY A 228 11.33 -9.07 9.48
N THR A 229 10.70 -7.93 9.72
CA THR A 229 9.89 -7.66 10.93
C THR A 229 8.44 -7.37 10.53
N LEU A 230 7.52 -7.38 11.50
CA LEU A 230 6.15 -6.90 11.32
C LEU A 230 6.00 -5.44 11.78
N LYS A 231 7.10 -4.66 11.80
CA LYS A 231 7.04 -3.25 12.16
C LYS A 231 6.35 -2.43 11.07
N ILE A 232 5.63 -1.42 11.51
CA ILE A 232 4.83 -0.52 10.67
C ILE A 232 5.66 0.49 9.86
N ASP A 233 6.92 0.72 10.23
CA ASP A 233 7.70 1.87 9.76
C ASP A 233 7.96 1.87 8.24
N ILE A 234 8.17 0.70 7.61
CA ILE A 234 8.31 0.61 6.15
C ILE A 234 6.99 0.94 5.46
N PHE A 235 5.86 0.41 5.95
CA PHE A 235 4.53 0.76 5.44
C PHE A 235 4.24 2.25 5.59
N PHE A 236 4.53 2.82 6.76
CA PHE A 236 4.34 4.24 7.02
C PHE A 236 5.19 5.11 6.08
N THR A 237 6.45 4.71 5.84
CA THR A 237 7.36 5.38 4.90
C THR A 237 6.86 5.30 3.46
N LEU A 238 6.37 4.14 3.02
CA LEU A 238 5.74 3.96 1.72
C LEU A 238 4.57 4.93 1.54
N VAL A 239 3.61 4.91 2.47
CA VAL A 239 2.40 5.72 2.38
C VAL A 239 2.76 7.22 2.43
N PHE A 240 3.73 7.61 3.25
CA PHE A 240 4.24 8.99 3.27
C PHE A 240 4.91 9.39 1.94
N GLY A 241 5.75 8.53 1.36
CA GLY A 241 6.34 8.77 0.05
C GLY A 241 5.27 8.92 -1.05
N ALA A 242 4.25 8.06 -1.04
CA ALA A 242 3.11 8.17 -1.95
C ALA A 242 2.32 9.47 -1.73
N LEU A 243 2.09 9.85 -0.47
CA LEU A 243 1.42 11.11 -0.10
C LEU A 243 2.15 12.32 -0.68
N ILE A 244 3.47 12.40 -0.50
CA ILE A 244 4.28 13.49 -1.06
C ILE A 244 4.25 13.50 -2.58
N LEU A 245 4.33 12.31 -3.21
CA LEU A 245 4.24 12.18 -4.66
C LEU A 245 2.93 12.76 -5.22
N PHE A 246 1.79 12.35 -4.65
CA PHE A 246 0.48 12.81 -5.11
C PHE A 246 0.24 14.28 -4.77
N LEU A 247 0.79 14.79 -3.66
CA LEU A 247 0.78 16.22 -3.37
C LEU A 247 1.53 17.03 -4.42
N ILE A 248 2.75 16.63 -4.80
CA ILE A 248 3.54 17.29 -5.84
C ILE A 248 2.77 17.33 -7.17
N ARG A 249 2.13 16.21 -7.54
CA ARG A 249 1.32 16.12 -8.75
C ARG A 249 0.09 17.01 -8.68
N TYR A 250 -0.62 17.00 -7.56
CA TYR A 250 -1.77 17.88 -7.34
C TYR A 250 -1.41 19.36 -7.46
N VAL A 251 -0.30 19.78 -6.86
CA VAL A 251 0.19 21.17 -6.95
C VAL A 251 0.51 21.58 -8.40
N LYS A 252 0.98 20.66 -9.24
CA LYS A 252 1.32 20.96 -10.64
C LYS A 252 0.13 20.90 -11.58
N GLU A 253 -0.72 19.90 -11.44
CA GLU A 253 -1.74 19.53 -12.42
C GLU A 253 -3.17 19.87 -11.94
N ASN A 254 -3.35 20.14 -10.64
CA ASN A 254 -4.63 20.42 -9.99
C ASN A 254 -5.72 19.39 -10.31
N LYS A 255 -5.35 18.10 -10.40
CA LYS A 255 -6.27 17.01 -10.73
C LYS A 255 -6.91 16.43 -9.48
N PHE A 256 -8.22 16.23 -9.53
CA PHE A 256 -8.98 15.59 -8.45
C PHE A 256 -8.44 14.19 -8.09
N ALA A 257 -7.96 13.44 -9.08
CA ALA A 257 -7.36 12.11 -8.86
C ALA A 257 -6.16 12.16 -7.90
N ASP A 258 -5.24 13.12 -8.09
CA ASP A 258 -4.08 13.27 -7.21
C ASP A 258 -4.50 13.74 -5.80
N ALA A 259 -5.52 14.60 -5.70
CA ALA A 259 -6.10 15.00 -4.41
C ALA A 259 -6.76 13.82 -3.65
N LEU A 260 -7.50 12.97 -4.37
CA LEU A 260 -8.10 11.77 -3.78
C LEU A 260 -7.02 10.82 -3.26
N MET A 261 -5.97 10.56 -4.05
CA MET A 261 -4.86 9.71 -3.63
C MET A 261 -4.10 10.29 -2.44
N PHE A 262 -3.90 11.60 -2.39
CA PHE A 262 -3.35 12.31 -1.22
C PHE A 262 -4.21 12.10 0.03
N GLY A 263 -5.54 12.20 -0.10
CA GLY A 263 -6.49 11.93 0.98
C GLY A 263 -6.45 10.47 1.45
N LEU A 264 -6.42 9.51 0.54
CA LEU A 264 -6.31 8.08 0.86
C LEU A 264 -5.01 7.79 1.62
N CYS A 265 -3.87 8.32 1.16
CA CYS A 265 -2.60 8.15 1.87
C CYS A 265 -2.65 8.80 3.26
N SER A 266 -3.28 9.97 3.40
CA SER A 266 -3.44 10.63 4.70
C SER A 266 -4.26 9.78 5.68
N GLY A 267 -5.37 9.19 5.20
CA GLY A 267 -6.20 8.29 5.99
C GLY A 267 -5.44 7.04 6.43
N LEU A 268 -4.68 6.42 5.52
CA LEU A 268 -3.82 5.27 5.84
C LEU A 268 -2.73 5.64 6.88
N MET A 269 -2.13 6.82 6.80
CA MET A 269 -1.17 7.28 7.81
C MET A 269 -1.83 7.46 9.18
N LEU A 270 -2.94 8.19 9.25
CA LEU A 270 -3.66 8.42 10.52
C LEU A 270 -4.14 7.10 11.14
N GLY A 271 -4.65 6.20 10.31
CA GLY A 271 -5.12 4.88 10.76
C GLY A 271 -4.00 3.96 11.21
N SER A 272 -2.75 4.20 10.81
CA SER A 272 -1.61 3.33 11.12
C SER A 272 -0.82 3.80 12.35
N ARG A 273 -0.63 5.11 12.58
CA ARG A 273 0.12 5.59 13.74
C ARG A 273 -0.28 7.00 14.14
N TYR A 274 -0.39 7.29 15.44
CA TYR A 274 -0.71 8.64 15.94
C TYR A 274 0.35 9.69 15.54
N LEU A 275 1.61 9.26 15.36
CA LEU A 275 2.67 10.13 14.84
C LEU A 275 2.36 10.68 13.44
N ALA A 276 1.40 10.13 12.70
CA ALA A 276 0.94 10.70 11.44
C ALA A 276 0.55 12.18 11.54
N VAL A 277 -0.02 12.62 12.66
CA VAL A 277 -0.52 14.00 12.82
C VAL A 277 0.56 15.05 12.53
N PRO A 278 1.74 15.03 13.19
CA PRO A 278 2.82 15.96 12.84
C PRO A 278 3.34 15.79 11.41
N TYR A 279 3.48 14.55 10.90
CA TYR A 279 3.94 14.33 9.51
C TYR A 279 2.97 14.88 8.46
N LEU A 280 1.67 14.93 8.77
CA LEU A 280 0.62 15.41 7.88
C LEU A 280 0.45 16.93 7.94
N THR A 281 0.95 17.60 8.97
CA THR A 281 0.73 19.03 9.17
C THR A 281 1.22 19.86 7.98
N LEU A 282 2.49 19.71 7.58
CA LEU A 282 3.04 20.46 6.45
C LEU A 282 2.41 20.07 5.10
N PRO A 283 2.26 18.78 4.74
CA PRO A 283 1.60 18.40 3.50
C PRO A 283 0.18 18.94 3.36
N TRP A 284 -0.62 18.93 4.44
CA TRP A 284 -1.98 19.48 4.42
C TRP A 284 -2.00 21.00 4.29
N VAL A 285 -1.08 21.72 4.94
CA VAL A 285 -0.94 23.17 4.72
C VAL A 285 -0.66 23.46 3.24
N VAL A 286 0.29 22.74 2.64
CA VAL A 286 0.62 22.89 1.20
C VAL A 286 -0.58 22.56 0.32
N PHE A 287 -1.31 21.48 0.64
CA PHE A 287 -2.51 21.07 -0.09
C PHE A 287 -3.62 22.13 -0.05
N LEU A 288 -3.85 22.76 1.12
CA LEU A 288 -4.91 23.76 1.29
C LEU A 288 -4.58 25.09 0.60
N ILE A 289 -3.30 25.48 0.55
CA ILE A 289 -2.87 26.72 -0.13
C ILE A 289 -2.65 26.54 -1.63
N SER A 290 -2.46 25.32 -2.13
CA SER A 290 -2.09 25.09 -3.54
C SER A 290 -3.12 25.63 -4.54
N PRO A 291 -4.45 25.60 -4.32
CA PRO A 291 -5.41 26.23 -5.24
C PRO A 291 -5.20 27.74 -5.39
N LEU A 292 -4.73 28.43 -4.33
CA LEU A 292 -4.42 29.86 -4.35
C LEU A 292 -3.15 30.15 -5.16
N LEU A 293 -2.17 29.25 -5.09
CA LEU A 293 -0.91 29.35 -5.84
C LEU A 293 -1.12 29.08 -7.33
N CYS A 294 -2.00 28.14 -7.68
CA CYS A 294 -2.29 27.78 -9.08
C CYS A 294 -3.06 28.88 -9.83
N LYS A 295 -3.97 29.61 -9.15
CA LYS A 295 -4.73 30.71 -9.77
C LYS A 295 -3.86 31.90 -10.22
N ARG A 296 -2.62 32.04 -9.71
CA ARG A 296 -1.71 33.14 -10.07
C ARG A 296 -0.85 32.88 -11.32
N ARG A 297 -0.96 31.70 -11.94
CA ARG A 297 -0.16 31.32 -13.13
C ARG A 297 -0.91 31.39 -14.46
N VAL A 298 -2.16 31.86 -14.45
CA VAL A 298 -2.98 32.16 -15.64
C VAL A 298 -3.05 33.67 -15.79
#